data_AF-A0A2D5E0K1-F1
#
_entry.id   AF-A0A2D5E0K1-F1
#
_cell.length_a   1.000
_cell.length_b   1.000
_cell.length_c   1.000
_cell.angle_alpha   90.00
_cell.angle_beta   90.00
_cell.angle_gamma   90.00
#
_symmetry.space_group_name_H-M   'P 1'
#
loop_
_entity.id
_entity.type
_entity.pdbx_description
1 polymer ?
#
loop_
_entity_poly.entity_id
_entity_poly.type
_entity_poly.pdbx_seq_one_letter_code
_entity_poly.pdbx_strand_id
1 'polypeptide(L)'
;MSKTAPSFLIDVAIDHGLTAAEVERQWSRLHGEPHYSRPHSACALGSGIRQWDGGELASWAQRGAQLPPDRVLRFIPASGAATRMFKALLAGDTDALRLFHEQWGQFPFKDLAESHGPCATADEK
;
A
#
# COMPACT_ATOMS: atom_id res chain seq x y z
N MET A 1 -28.14 -3.95 -10.76
CA MET A 1 -28.66 -2.56 -10.82
C MET A 1 -27.49 -1.64 -10.57
N SER A 2 -27.09 -0.83 -11.56
CA SER A 2 -25.99 0.14 -11.36
C SER A 2 -26.47 1.18 -10.35
N LYS A 3 -25.89 1.16 -9.14
CA LYS A 3 -26.11 2.21 -8.16
C LYS A 3 -25.31 3.41 -8.66
N THR A 4 -25.95 4.54 -8.93
CA THR A 4 -25.24 5.80 -9.15
C THR A 4 -24.49 6.20 -7.88
N ALA A 5 -23.38 6.92 -8.03
CA ALA A 5 -22.66 7.44 -6.88
C ALA A 5 -23.54 8.48 -6.15
N PRO A 6 -23.56 8.48 -4.80
CA PRO A 6 -24.22 9.51 -4.03
C PRO A 6 -23.70 10.91 -4.39
N SER A 7 -24.58 11.90 -4.49
CA SER A 7 -24.20 13.26 -4.91
C SER A 7 -23.12 13.88 -4.03
N PHE A 8 -23.19 13.68 -2.70
CA PHE A 8 -22.18 14.22 -1.79
C PHE A 8 -20.75 13.69 -2.07
N LEU A 9 -20.63 12.46 -2.57
CA LEU A 9 -19.33 11.88 -2.95
C LEU A 9 -18.82 12.52 -4.24
N ILE A 10 -19.72 12.80 -5.19
CA ILE A 10 -19.39 13.50 -6.43
C ILE A 10 -18.91 14.92 -6.12
N ASP A 11 -19.63 15.64 -5.27
CA ASP A 11 -19.31 17.03 -4.91
C ASP A 11 -17.93 17.13 -4.25
N VAL A 12 -17.66 16.31 -3.23
CA VAL A 12 -16.35 16.26 -2.55
C VAL A 12 -15.23 15.86 -3.50
N ALA A 13 -15.47 14.90 -4.40
CA ALA A 13 -14.45 14.45 -5.33
C ALA A 13 -14.10 15.53 -6.37
N ILE A 14 -15.07 16.33 -6.81
CA ILE A 14 -14.85 17.49 -7.69
C ILE A 14 -13.96 18.52 -7.01
N ASP A 15 -14.21 18.83 -5.73
CA ASP A 15 -13.37 19.74 -4.94
C ASP A 15 -11.91 19.26 -4.82
N HIS A 16 -11.70 17.94 -4.95
CA HIS A 16 -10.38 17.30 -4.94
C HIS A 16 -9.83 16.98 -6.35
N GLY A 17 -10.46 17.49 -7.41
CA GLY A 17 -9.94 17.43 -8.79
C GLY A 17 -10.30 16.16 -9.56
N LEU A 18 -11.32 15.41 -9.14
CA LEU A 18 -11.87 14.28 -9.89
C LEU A 18 -13.10 14.69 -10.68
N THR A 19 -13.35 14.04 -11.81
CA THR A 19 -14.58 14.27 -12.59
C THR A 19 -15.72 13.39 -12.05
N ALA A 20 -16.97 13.85 -12.20
CA ALA A 20 -18.15 13.05 -11.84
C ALA A 20 -18.15 11.67 -12.53
N ALA A 21 -17.77 11.63 -13.82
CA ALA A 21 -17.67 10.39 -14.58
C ALA A 21 -16.63 9.41 -13.98
N GLU A 22 -15.52 9.93 -13.45
CA GLU A 22 -14.51 9.09 -12.80
C GLU A 22 -15.02 8.52 -11.46
N VAL A 23 -15.75 9.34 -10.69
CA VAL A 23 -16.38 8.90 -9.44
C VAL A 23 -17.42 7.79 -9.71
N GLU A 24 -18.28 7.98 -10.70
CA GLU A 24 -19.27 6.99 -11.09
C GLU A 24 -18.63 5.67 -11.57
N ARG A 25 -17.54 5.77 -12.35
CA ARG A 25 -16.77 4.62 -12.80
C ARG A 25 -16.19 3.83 -11.63
N GLN A 26 -15.60 4.52 -10.66
CA GLN A 26 -15.03 3.89 -9.46
C GLN A 26 -16.12 3.29 -8.56
N TRP A 27 -17.22 4.00 -8.36
CA TRP A 27 -18.37 3.55 -7.56
C TRP A 27 -19.01 2.29 -8.13
N SER A 28 -19.22 2.26 -9.45
CA SER A 28 -19.72 1.08 -10.17
C SER A 28 -18.78 -0.12 -10.02
N ARG A 29 -17.45 0.09 -10.08
CA ARG A 29 -16.47 -0.97 -9.85
C ARG A 29 -16.48 -1.51 -8.42
N LEU A 30 -16.62 -0.62 -7.43
CA LEU A 30 -16.63 -0.99 -6.01
C LEU A 30 -17.83 -1.88 -5.65
N HIS A 31 -18.99 -1.59 -6.24
CA HIS A 31 -20.23 -2.33 -6.02
C HIS A 31 -20.52 -3.41 -7.08
N GLY A 32 -19.63 -3.56 -8.06
CA GLY A 32 -19.72 -4.57 -9.09
C GLY A 32 -19.22 -5.92 -8.60
N GLU A 33 -19.56 -6.96 -9.36
CA GLU A 33 -18.96 -8.29 -9.17
C GLU A 33 -17.46 -8.26 -9.50
N PRO A 34 -16.65 -9.18 -8.91
CA PRO A 34 -15.26 -9.36 -9.30
C PRO A 34 -15.14 -9.53 -10.82
N HIS A 35 -14.38 -8.64 -11.46
CA HIS A 35 -14.20 -8.64 -12.90
C HIS A 35 -12.71 -8.64 -13.26
N TYR A 36 -12.37 -9.36 -14.32
CA TYR A 36 -11.04 -9.30 -14.90
C TYR A 36 -10.80 -7.89 -15.46
N SER A 37 -9.94 -7.13 -14.80
CA SER A 37 -9.50 -5.83 -15.28
C SER A 37 -8.35 -6.01 -16.26
N ARG A 38 -8.45 -5.38 -17.44
CA ARG A 38 -7.30 -5.19 -18.31
C ARG A 38 -6.50 -3.98 -17.82
N PRO A 39 -5.20 -4.13 -17.47
CA PRO A 39 -4.35 -2.98 -17.18
C PRO A 39 -4.39 -2.00 -18.35
N HIS A 40 -4.64 -0.73 -18.08
CA HIS A 40 -4.70 0.29 -19.12
C HIS A 40 -3.30 0.56 -19.70
N SER A 41 -2.32 0.71 -18.81
CA SER A 41 -0.91 0.90 -19.13
C SER A 41 -0.05 0.50 -17.93
N ALA A 42 1.26 0.39 -18.12
CA ALA A 42 2.18 0.25 -17.00
C ALA A 42 2.17 1.53 -16.13
N CYS A 43 2.25 1.37 -14.82
CA CYS A 43 2.52 2.49 -13.93
C CYS A 43 3.93 3.01 -14.24
N ALA A 44 4.04 4.28 -14.60
CA ALA A 44 5.28 4.94 -14.96
C ALA A 44 5.33 6.32 -14.29
N LEU A 45 6.51 6.95 -14.27
CA LEU A 45 6.62 8.33 -13.82
C LEU A 45 5.69 9.23 -14.65
N GLY A 46 4.88 10.03 -13.97
CA GLY A 46 3.83 10.86 -14.59
C GLY A 46 2.53 10.11 -14.88
N SER A 47 2.50 8.78 -14.78
CA SER A 47 1.32 7.92 -14.97
C SER A 47 0.94 7.26 -13.64
N GLY A 48 0.43 8.08 -12.71
CA GLY A 48 0.03 7.67 -11.37
C GLY A 48 1.18 7.55 -10.35
N ILE A 49 2.44 7.57 -10.79
CA ILE A 49 3.62 7.63 -9.92
C ILE A 49 4.29 8.99 -10.08
N ARG A 50 4.54 9.69 -8.97
CA ARG A 50 5.34 10.91 -8.95
C ARG A 50 6.71 10.61 -8.35
N GLN A 51 7.75 11.17 -8.95
CA GLN A 51 9.08 11.21 -8.35
C GLN A 51 9.25 12.56 -7.66
N TRP A 52 9.62 12.53 -6.39
CA TRP A 52 9.94 13.72 -5.63
C TRP A 52 11.44 14.00 -5.70
N ASP A 53 11.79 15.28 -5.77
CA ASP A 53 13.17 15.69 -5.54
C ASP A 53 13.53 15.60 -4.03
N GLY A 54 14.81 15.83 -3.71
CA GLY A 54 15.27 15.73 -2.32
C GLY A 54 14.61 16.74 -1.37
N GLY A 55 14.25 17.92 -1.87
CA GLY A 55 13.59 18.97 -1.08
C GLY A 55 12.12 18.65 -0.82
N GLU A 56 11.41 18.19 -1.86
CA GLU A 56 10.03 17.70 -1.75
C GLU A 56 9.94 16.52 -0.79
N LEU A 57 10.84 15.55 -0.91
CA LEU A 57 10.89 14.39 -0.01
C LEU A 57 11.11 14.82 1.45
N ALA A 58 12.06 15.73 1.70
CA ALA A 58 12.31 16.26 3.05
C ALA A 58 11.08 16.98 3.61
N SER A 59 10.38 17.78 2.79
CA SER A 59 9.16 18.47 3.18
C SER A 59 8.02 17.50 3.54
N TRP A 60 7.87 16.41 2.79
CA TRP A 60 6.90 15.36 3.11
C TRP A 60 7.26 14.60 4.38
N ALA A 61 8.54 14.26 4.57
CA ALA A 61 9.03 13.60 5.77
C ALA A 61 8.78 14.45 7.02
N GLN A 62 9.04 15.76 6.95
CA GLN A 62 8.77 16.69 8.05
C GLN A 62 7.27 16.77 8.38
N ARG A 63 6.40 16.85 7.36
CA ARG A 63 4.95 16.84 7.55
C ARG A 63 4.47 15.52 8.18
N GLY A 64 5.01 14.39 7.74
CA GLY A 64 4.72 13.09 8.31
C GLY A 64 5.12 13.00 9.79
N ALA A 65 6.30 13.52 10.15
CA ALA A 65 6.77 13.54 11.53
C ALA A 65 5.92 14.40 12.49
N GLN A 66 5.15 15.36 11.94
CA GLN A 66 4.25 16.21 12.70
C GLN A 66 2.83 15.64 12.83
N LEU A 67 2.52 14.53 12.14
CA LEU A 67 1.22 13.89 12.28
C LEU A 67 1.12 13.26 13.67
N PRO A 68 -0.01 13.45 14.37
CA PRO A 68 -0.19 12.82 15.67
C PRO A 68 -0.27 11.29 15.48
N PRO A 69 0.26 10.49 16.42
CA PRO A 69 0.41 9.04 16.25
C PRO A 69 -0.91 8.29 15.97
N ASP A 70 -2.04 8.87 16.38
CA ASP A 70 -3.40 8.37 16.16
C ASP A 70 -3.95 8.67 14.75
N ARG A 71 -3.36 9.62 14.02
CA ARG A 71 -3.67 9.91 12.60
C ARG A 71 -2.76 9.22 11.60
N VAL A 72 -1.67 8.61 12.07
CA VAL A 72 -0.89 7.71 11.22
C VAL A 72 -1.69 6.42 11.11
N LEU A 73 -2.47 6.30 10.03
CA LEU A 73 -3.11 5.05 9.64
C LEU A 73 -2.05 3.95 9.74
N ARG A 74 -2.32 2.94 10.57
CA ARG A 74 -1.57 1.68 10.59
C ARG A 74 -1.23 1.36 9.15
N PHE A 75 0.04 1.12 8.89
CA PHE A 75 0.47 0.47 7.66
C PHE A 75 -0.39 -0.80 7.56
N ILE A 76 -1.47 -0.75 6.79
CA ILE A 76 -2.22 -1.95 6.45
C ILE A 76 -1.36 -2.49 5.33
N PRO A 77 -0.48 -3.48 5.58
CA PRO A 77 0.12 -4.18 4.47
C PRO A 77 -1.07 -4.60 3.62
N ALA A 78 -1.04 -4.27 2.32
CA ALA A 78 -1.92 -4.94 1.38
C ALA A 78 -1.63 -6.43 1.57
N SER A 79 -2.41 -7.10 2.42
CA SER A 79 -1.96 -8.31 3.11
C SER A 79 -1.71 -9.42 2.10
N GLY A 80 -2.42 -9.38 0.97
CA GLY A 80 -2.14 -10.23 -0.18
C GLY A 80 -0.82 -9.93 -0.90
N ALA A 81 -0.40 -8.68 -1.05
CA ALA A 81 0.86 -8.32 -1.72
C ALA A 81 2.06 -8.65 -0.83
N ALA A 82 2.02 -8.28 0.45
CA ALA A 82 3.08 -8.60 1.41
C ALA A 82 3.23 -10.13 1.59
N THR A 83 2.13 -10.88 1.77
CA THR A 83 2.19 -12.35 1.87
C THR A 83 2.79 -12.99 0.61
N ARG A 84 2.51 -12.44 -0.58
CA ARG A 84 3.14 -12.92 -1.83
C ARG A 84 4.64 -12.62 -1.89
N MET A 85 5.11 -11.50 -1.33
CA MET A 85 6.53 -11.16 -1.27
C MET A 85 7.32 -12.15 -0.40
N PHE A 86 6.71 -12.66 0.68
CA PHE A 86 7.33 -13.64 1.57
C PHE A 86 6.99 -15.10 1.22
N LYS A 87 6.24 -15.37 0.14
CA LYS A 87 5.76 -16.72 -0.20
C LYS A 87 6.90 -17.74 -0.38
N ALA A 88 7.99 -17.33 -1.03
CA ALA A 88 9.16 -18.20 -1.22
C ALA A 88 9.83 -18.54 0.11
N LEU A 89 9.97 -17.55 1.00
CA LEU A 89 10.52 -17.74 2.35
C LEU A 89 9.65 -18.68 3.19
N LEU A 90 8.33 -18.47 3.16
CA LEU A 90 7.36 -19.33 3.88
C LEU A 90 7.31 -20.76 3.32
N ALA A 91 7.60 -20.94 2.03
CA ALA A 91 7.69 -22.26 1.40
C ALA A 91 9.04 -22.97 1.65
N GLY A 92 9.99 -22.31 2.33
CA GLY A 92 11.31 -22.88 2.60
C GLY A 92 12.24 -22.91 1.39
N ASP A 93 12.02 -22.03 0.40
CA ASP A 93 12.91 -21.91 -0.76
C ASP A 93 14.33 -21.52 -0.32
N THR A 94 15.31 -22.35 -0.66
CA THR A 94 16.68 -22.22 -0.17
C THR A 94 17.40 -20.99 -0.71
N ASP A 95 17.12 -20.58 -1.95
CA ASP A 95 17.74 -19.40 -2.55
C ASP A 95 17.13 -18.13 -1.99
N ALA A 96 15.81 -18.10 -1.79
CA ALA A 96 15.15 -16.99 -1.13
C ALA A 96 15.67 -16.80 0.32
N LEU A 97 15.81 -17.89 1.08
CA LEU A 97 16.35 -17.85 2.44
C LEU A 97 17.78 -17.33 2.47
N ARG A 98 18.64 -17.81 1.56
CA ARG A 98 20.02 -17.34 1.44
C ARG A 98 20.07 -15.84 1.14
N LEU A 99 19.32 -15.37 0.14
CA LEU A 99 19.26 -13.95 -0.22
C LEU A 99 18.76 -13.11 0.95
N PHE A 100 17.71 -13.57 1.64
CA PHE A 100 17.17 -12.87 2.80
C PHE A 100 18.21 -12.73 3.92
N HIS A 101 18.96 -13.78 4.23
CA HIS A 101 20.04 -13.72 5.22
C HIS A 101 21.17 -12.77 4.79
N GLU A 102 21.57 -12.78 3.52
CA GLU A 102 22.60 -11.88 2.99
C GLU A 102 22.18 -10.40 3.08
N GLN A 103 20.90 -10.11 2.89
CA GLN A 103 20.36 -8.74 2.89
C GLN A 103 19.80 -8.31 4.26
N TRP A 104 19.74 -9.20 5.25
CA TRP A 104 19.09 -8.95 6.54
C TRP A 104 19.59 -7.67 7.22
N GLY A 105 20.89 -7.40 7.13
CA GLY A 105 21.53 -6.20 7.69
C GLY A 105 21.07 -4.87 7.08
N GLN A 106 20.40 -4.88 5.93
CA GLN A 106 19.94 -3.67 5.24
C GLN A 106 18.51 -3.27 5.59
N PHE A 107 17.77 -4.13 6.32
CA PHE A 107 16.40 -3.80 6.68
C PHE A 107 16.36 -2.72 7.78
N PRO A 108 15.63 -1.61 7.56
CA PRO A 108 15.59 -0.49 8.51
C PRO A 108 14.90 -0.84 9.84
N PHE A 109 14.26 -2.01 9.91
CA PHE A 109 13.57 -2.52 11.09
C PHE A 109 14.29 -3.72 11.74
N LYS A 110 15.50 -4.09 11.30
CA LYS A 110 16.23 -5.27 11.80
C LYS A 110 16.26 -5.33 13.33
N ASP A 111 16.75 -4.27 13.96
CA ASP A 111 16.97 -4.26 15.42
C ASP A 111 15.64 -4.36 16.18
N LEU A 112 14.58 -3.77 15.63
CA LEU A 112 13.23 -3.90 16.18
C LEU A 112 12.69 -5.33 16.02
N ALA A 113 12.93 -5.98 14.89
CA ALA A 113 12.51 -7.36 14.66
C ALA A 113 13.26 -8.34 15.58
N GLU A 114 14.57 -8.16 15.75
CA GLU A 114 15.40 -8.99 16.63
C GLU A 114 15.05 -8.80 18.11
N SER A 115 14.65 -7.58 18.52
CA SER A 115 14.28 -7.30 19.91
C SER A 115 12.97 -7.96 20.36
N HIS A 116 12.09 -8.32 19.43
CA HIS A 116 10.80 -8.94 19.74
C HIS A 116 10.83 -10.47 19.71
N GLY A 117 11.94 -11.08 19.27
CA GLY A 117 12.11 -12.52 19.19
C GLY A 117 11.08 -13.22 18.27
N PRO A 118 11.18 -14.54 18.09
CA PRO A 118 10.11 -15.29 17.44
C PRO A 118 8.86 -15.30 18.32
N CYS A 119 7.69 -15.19 17.69
CA CYS A 119 6.39 -15.40 18.35
C CYS A 119 6.41 -16.75 19.08
N ALA A 120 6.24 -16.71 20.39
CA ALA A 120 6.21 -17.87 21.27
C ALA A 120 4.89 -18.63 21.14
N THR A 121 3.82 -17.96 20.71
CA THR A 121 2.47 -18.53 20.56
C THR A 121 1.91 -18.35 19.15
N ALA A 122 0.88 -19.13 18.81
CA ALA A 122 0.21 -19.01 17.51
C ALA A 122 -0.61 -17.71 17.39
N ASP A 123 -1.10 -17.18 18.51
CA ASP A 123 -1.86 -15.92 18.56
C ASP A 123 -0.96 -14.67 18.41
N GLU A 124 0.35 -14.83 18.60
CA GLU A 124 1.37 -13.80 18.35
C GLU A 124 1.80 -13.74 16.87
N LYS A 125 1.45 -14.73 16.03
CA LYS A 125 1.75 -14.75 14.59
C LYS A 125 0.71 -13.99 13.76
#